data_AF-A0A8H5F1G2-F1
#
_entry.id   AF-A0A8H5F1G2-F1
#
_cell.length_a   1.000
_cell.length_b   1.000
_cell.length_c   1.000
_cell.angle_alpha   90.00
_cell.angle_beta   90.00
_cell.angle_gamma   90.00
#
_symmetry.space_group_name_H-M   'P 1'
#
loop_
_entity.id
_entity.type
_entity.pdbx_description
1 polymer ?
#
loop_
_entity_poly.entity_id
_entity_poly.type
_entity_poly.pdbx_seq_one_letter_code
_entity_poly.pdbx_strand_id
1 'polypeptide(L)'
;MVKRLPAPEPMDDDVLLEMMKDVDLSDPKVMDDFVDFTKQPLRPLHPPPQRLVCANVQLLMDSVCGKPGTMACANCKLVSYCSKDCQRAHWKIHKQDCKGHLRSEQWMPIWRVKGRKAPSFAEEALPAAHFSLWGETPPIDLINLKDNEKDRTKDLSLLFLESGDLRHVVKTVNSLPDDFTGKLQIVLNDKDSTITARNLVMLLLLGGQNDALLAVDAVIHFWFSTFLPFEYHAMISGTLASFTRDYPDITTGLKTSFGLYSSVQLGCDLAPLLDIVEHLNRAVGLSPNDAQEEYDRVRQDPPRKDTVDWMYAGLKPSHRASVQQYRRMGLVLPFGAVHAHFNATNVSLFSPEGIWLQHDSADPIHGWNINEVIASGKAQGAQPEDIYGCLYFHLSDQLKTFAKRIRNFSIDFKLFAMEPDALLQSLKDGPVEGVAVQNRFDRIDVFNVVDREGLEKVLNQWTPLLSEGDNAAIVGLFQDWAGHHPKGTARTAKGEHYNNAFARVVDIMQMSFGTLPEIMGVDAAGDVITRHLDLGYNNDEAFHEFLMKQELEKVLGEARLVLRGAHRIVPNRIGVNIKAPSSALPEVPTEEVWYRSTNFTSISWAERYVEIGRLS
;
A
#
# COMPACT_ATOMS: atom_id res chain seq x y z
N MET A 1 -43.05 -5.24 7.77
CA MET A 1 -43.08 -5.99 9.04
C MET A 1 -41.62 -6.29 9.38
N VAL A 2 -41.01 -5.45 10.20
CA VAL A 2 -39.55 -5.47 10.46
C VAL A 2 -39.21 -6.75 11.22
N LYS A 3 -38.43 -7.65 10.61
CA LYS A 3 -37.98 -8.91 11.24
C LYS A 3 -36.89 -8.59 12.26
N ARG A 4 -37.07 -9.01 13.52
CA ARG A 4 -36.02 -8.95 14.55
C ARG A 4 -34.91 -9.95 14.22
N LEU A 5 -33.66 -9.55 14.40
CA LEU A 5 -32.48 -10.43 14.28
C LEU A 5 -32.48 -11.48 15.42
N PRO A 6 -32.30 -12.78 15.15
CA PRO A 6 -32.19 -13.82 16.18
C PRO A 6 -30.82 -13.82 16.90
N ALA A 7 -30.75 -14.53 18.03
CA ALA A 7 -29.59 -14.62 18.93
C ALA A 7 -28.42 -15.47 18.36
N PRO A 8 -27.20 -15.44 18.96
CA PRO A 8 -25.97 -15.89 18.32
C PRO A 8 -25.82 -17.42 18.30
N GLU A 9 -26.23 -18.01 17.18
CA GLU A 9 -25.63 -19.24 16.67
C GLU A 9 -24.75 -18.86 15.46
N PRO A 10 -23.77 -19.69 15.05
CA PRO A 10 -23.09 -19.47 13.76
C PRO A 10 -24.15 -19.51 12.65
N MET A 11 -24.55 -18.33 12.18
CA MET A 11 -25.55 -18.19 11.13
C MET A 11 -24.89 -18.51 9.79
N ASP A 12 -25.63 -19.20 8.94
CA ASP A 12 -25.28 -19.46 7.56
C ASP A 12 -25.07 -18.12 6.81
N ASP A 13 -23.98 -18.03 6.04
CA ASP A 13 -23.63 -16.84 5.25
C ASP A 13 -24.81 -16.43 4.34
N ASP A 14 -25.57 -17.38 3.80
CA ASP A 14 -26.73 -17.10 2.95
C ASP A 14 -27.88 -16.44 3.71
N VAL A 15 -28.06 -16.81 4.98
CA VAL A 15 -29.08 -16.23 5.87
C VAL A 15 -28.68 -14.83 6.29
N LEU A 16 -27.40 -14.63 6.57
CA LEU A 16 -26.81 -13.33 6.86
C LEU A 16 -26.87 -12.38 5.65
N LEU A 17 -26.61 -12.90 4.45
CA LEU A 17 -26.76 -12.16 3.18
C LEU A 17 -28.21 -11.76 2.94
N GLU A 18 -29.17 -12.66 3.11
CA GLU A 18 -30.61 -12.36 3.01
C GLU A 18 -31.03 -11.31 4.04
N MET A 19 -30.51 -11.41 5.26
CA MET A 19 -30.81 -10.46 6.32
C MET A 19 -30.25 -9.08 6.04
N MET A 20 -29.05 -8.96 5.45
CA MET A 20 -28.41 -7.69 5.11
C MET A 20 -28.95 -7.02 3.84
N LYS A 21 -29.63 -7.75 2.94
CA LYS A 21 -30.23 -7.21 1.71
C LYS A 21 -31.38 -6.23 1.96
N ASP A 22 -32.12 -6.41 3.05
CA ASP A 22 -33.33 -5.64 3.37
C ASP A 22 -33.14 -4.67 4.56
N VAL A 23 -31.90 -4.44 5.01
CA VAL A 23 -31.61 -3.57 6.17
C VAL A 23 -31.66 -2.11 5.73
N ASP A 24 -32.76 -1.45 6.03
CA ASP A 24 -32.85 0.00 5.95
C ASP A 24 -32.12 0.63 7.15
N LEU A 25 -30.82 0.90 6.96
CA LEU A 25 -29.98 1.58 7.95
C LEU A 25 -30.40 3.05 8.18
N SER A 26 -31.37 3.60 7.44
CA SER A 26 -31.94 4.91 7.76
C SER A 26 -32.93 4.86 8.92
N ASP A 27 -33.47 3.69 9.27
CA ASP A 27 -34.28 3.50 10.48
C ASP A 27 -33.36 3.41 11.72
N PRO A 28 -33.45 4.35 12.68
CA PRO A 28 -32.57 4.38 13.85
C PRO A 28 -32.60 3.10 14.68
N LYS A 29 -33.74 2.40 14.73
CA LYS A 29 -33.87 1.16 15.51
C LYS A 29 -33.21 -0.01 14.79
N VAL A 30 -33.34 -0.07 13.47
CA VAL A 30 -32.67 -1.09 12.65
C VAL A 30 -31.16 -0.87 12.70
N MET A 31 -30.72 0.39 12.66
CA MET A 31 -29.33 0.78 12.88
C MET A 31 -28.81 0.31 14.25
N ASP A 32 -29.57 0.51 15.33
CA ASP A 32 -29.19 0.04 16.67
C ASP A 32 -29.10 -1.48 16.76
N ASP A 33 -30.10 -2.21 16.24
CA ASP A 33 -30.11 -3.68 16.21
C ASP A 33 -28.93 -4.22 15.39
N PHE A 34 -28.57 -3.57 14.27
CA PHE A 34 -27.44 -3.94 13.42
C PHE A 34 -26.08 -3.65 14.09
N VAL A 35 -25.93 -2.49 14.72
CA VAL A 35 -24.73 -2.15 15.50
C VAL A 35 -24.54 -3.14 16.65
N ASP A 36 -25.60 -3.52 17.35
CA ASP A 36 -25.50 -4.49 18.45
C ASP A 36 -25.23 -5.92 17.96
N PHE A 37 -25.73 -6.30 16.78
CA PHE A 37 -25.37 -7.55 16.11
C PHE A 37 -23.87 -7.59 15.77
N THR A 38 -23.33 -6.52 15.17
CA THR A 38 -21.92 -6.45 14.75
C THR A 38 -20.93 -6.35 15.91
N LYS A 39 -21.37 -6.00 17.12
CA LYS A 39 -20.55 -6.05 18.36
C LYS A 39 -20.37 -7.47 18.91
N GLN A 40 -21.14 -8.45 18.44
CA GLN A 40 -21.01 -9.82 18.91
C GLN A 40 -19.67 -10.41 18.42
N PRO A 41 -19.02 -11.28 19.22
CA PRO A 41 -17.74 -11.86 18.83
C PRO A 41 -17.91 -12.73 17.58
N LEU A 42 -17.42 -12.24 16.45
CA LEU A 42 -17.35 -12.98 15.20
C LEU A 42 -16.39 -14.16 15.35
N ARG A 43 -16.82 -15.33 14.87
CA ARG A 43 -15.99 -16.54 14.81
C ARG A 43 -15.96 -16.99 13.36
N PRO A 44 -15.02 -16.46 12.54
CA PRO A 44 -14.96 -16.82 11.14
C PRO A 44 -14.73 -18.32 11.00
N LEU A 45 -15.36 -18.93 9.99
CA LEU A 45 -15.21 -20.36 9.68
C LEU A 45 -13.72 -20.71 9.45
N HIS A 46 -12.99 -19.78 8.87
CA HIS A 46 -11.56 -19.88 8.65
C HIS A 46 -10.83 -18.76 9.40
N PRO A 47 -10.17 -19.06 10.53
CA PRO A 47 -9.48 -18.03 11.30
C PRO A 47 -8.27 -17.48 10.54
N PRO A 48 -7.89 -16.20 10.78
CA PRO A 48 -6.72 -15.58 10.17
C PRO A 48 -5.44 -16.43 10.36
N PRO A 49 -4.73 -16.80 9.28
CA PRO A 49 -3.52 -17.60 9.41
C PRO A 49 -2.40 -16.81 10.11
N GLN A 50 -2.00 -17.27 11.29
CA GLN A 50 -0.84 -16.71 12.00
C GLN A 50 0.50 -17.27 11.51
N ARG A 51 0.47 -18.41 10.82
CA ARG A 51 1.59 -19.10 10.17
C ARG A 51 1.11 -19.76 8.90
N LEU A 52 2.03 -20.17 8.03
CA LEU A 52 1.67 -20.92 6.84
C LEU A 52 0.94 -22.22 7.22
N VAL A 53 -0.30 -22.32 6.78
CA VAL A 53 -1.16 -23.48 7.01
C VAL A 53 -0.97 -24.53 5.93
N CYS A 54 -1.35 -25.77 6.23
CA CYS A 54 -1.33 -26.86 5.27
C CYS A 54 -2.32 -26.58 4.13
N ALA A 55 -1.83 -26.57 2.89
CA ALA A 55 -2.64 -26.25 1.71
C ALA A 55 -3.67 -27.33 1.32
N ASN A 56 -3.87 -28.37 2.15
CA ASN A 56 -4.86 -29.41 1.85
C ASN A 56 -6.27 -28.90 2.16
N VAL A 57 -6.85 -28.23 1.17
CA VAL A 57 -8.22 -27.74 1.11
C VAL A 57 -9.04 -28.70 0.24
N GLN A 58 -10.13 -29.23 0.77
CA GLN A 58 -11.06 -30.12 0.06
C GLN A 58 -12.42 -29.44 -0.02
N LEU A 59 -12.57 -28.55 -1.02
CA LEU A 59 -13.77 -27.73 -1.21
C LEU A 59 -15.06 -28.55 -1.28
N LEU A 60 -15.05 -29.69 -1.98
CA LEU A 60 -16.23 -30.56 -2.11
C LEU A 60 -16.62 -31.28 -0.81
N MET A 61 -15.72 -31.35 0.16
CA MET A 61 -15.95 -31.98 1.46
C MET A 61 -16.00 -30.95 2.59
N ASP A 62 -16.02 -29.66 2.24
CA ASP A 62 -15.92 -28.52 3.14
C ASP A 62 -14.89 -28.73 4.28
N SER A 63 -13.72 -29.26 3.93
CA SER A 63 -12.70 -29.60 4.91
C SER A 63 -11.36 -28.97 4.59
N VAL A 64 -10.80 -28.28 5.58
CA VAL A 64 -9.51 -27.61 5.51
C VAL A 64 -8.59 -28.14 6.60
N CYS A 65 -7.36 -28.50 6.23
CA CYS A 65 -6.38 -28.92 7.21
C CYS A 65 -5.75 -27.71 7.92
N GLY A 66 -6.18 -27.44 9.15
CA GLY A 66 -5.63 -26.33 9.98
C GLY A 66 -4.22 -26.58 10.56
N LYS A 67 -3.55 -27.68 10.22
CA LYS A 67 -2.20 -27.97 10.74
C LYS A 67 -1.14 -27.09 10.03
N PRO A 68 -0.01 -26.76 10.69
CA PRO A 68 1.08 -26.02 10.06
C PRO A 68 1.61 -26.72 8.80
N GLY A 69 1.79 -25.96 7.72
CA GLY A 69 2.40 -26.43 6.47
C GLY A 69 3.91 -26.35 6.54
N THR A 70 4.58 -27.44 6.94
CA THR A 70 6.05 -27.47 7.13
C THR A 70 6.81 -28.11 5.97
N MET A 71 6.12 -28.83 5.08
CA MET A 71 6.71 -29.50 3.94
C MET A 71 6.34 -28.78 2.64
N ALA A 72 7.19 -27.86 2.19
CA ALA A 72 6.99 -27.18 0.91
C ALA A 72 6.93 -28.18 -0.25
N CYS A 73 6.04 -27.92 -1.21
CA CYS A 73 5.99 -28.67 -2.45
C CYS A 73 7.35 -28.58 -3.16
N ALA A 74 8.05 -29.70 -3.29
CA ALA A 74 9.42 -29.75 -3.82
C ALA A 74 9.55 -29.19 -5.24
N ASN A 75 8.46 -29.12 -6.00
CA ASN A 75 8.46 -28.63 -7.37
C ASN A 75 8.19 -27.12 -7.48
N CYS A 76 7.12 -26.60 -6.86
CA CYS A 76 6.73 -25.18 -7.00
C CYS A 76 7.20 -24.30 -5.85
N LYS A 77 7.30 -24.87 -4.64
CA LYS A 77 7.42 -24.18 -3.36
C LYS A 77 6.32 -23.15 -3.03
N LEU A 78 5.29 -23.03 -3.89
CA LEU A 78 4.15 -22.14 -3.69
C LEU A 78 3.27 -22.56 -2.51
N VAL A 79 3.19 -23.86 -2.22
CA VAL A 79 2.35 -24.40 -1.15
C VAL A 79 3.14 -25.34 -0.24
N SER A 80 2.70 -25.45 1.01
CA SER A 80 3.27 -26.38 2.00
C SER A 80 2.21 -27.27 2.61
N TYR A 81 2.63 -28.45 3.06
CA TYR A 81 1.76 -29.48 3.64
C TYR A 81 2.25 -29.89 5.02
N CYS A 82 1.34 -30.35 5.88
CA CYS A 82 1.71 -30.93 7.17
C CYS A 82 2.19 -32.40 7.05
N SER A 83 1.90 -33.07 5.92
CA SER A 83 2.23 -34.47 5.69
C SER A 83 2.19 -34.83 4.19
N LYS A 84 2.81 -35.95 3.82
CA LYS A 84 2.73 -36.53 2.47
C LYS A 84 1.31 -36.93 2.08
N ASP A 85 0.47 -37.32 3.04
CA ASP A 85 -0.92 -37.73 2.75
C ASP A 85 -1.79 -36.52 2.41
N CYS A 86 -1.62 -35.41 3.13
CA CYS A 86 -2.25 -34.12 2.76
C CYS A 86 -1.80 -33.64 1.38
N GLN A 87 -0.51 -33.80 1.04
CA GLN A 87 -0.02 -33.50 -0.30
C GLN A 87 -0.69 -34.38 -1.37
N ARG A 88 -0.77 -35.70 -1.15
CA ARG A 88 -1.41 -36.64 -2.09
C ARG A 88 -2.90 -36.34 -2.28
N ALA A 89 -3.61 -35.99 -1.21
CA ALA A 89 -5.02 -35.61 -1.26
C ALA A 89 -5.24 -34.33 -2.08
N HIS A 90 -4.46 -33.28 -1.81
CA HIS A 90 -4.57 -32.00 -2.52
C HIS A 90 -4.03 -32.06 -3.96
N TRP A 91 -3.17 -33.02 -4.31
CA TRP A 91 -2.47 -33.07 -5.59
C TRP A 91 -3.40 -32.99 -6.82
N LYS A 92 -4.62 -33.54 -6.74
CA LYS A 92 -5.59 -33.49 -7.85
C LYS A 92 -5.93 -32.05 -8.27
N ILE A 93 -5.95 -31.12 -7.33
CA ILE A 93 -6.22 -29.70 -7.54
C ILE A 93 -4.89 -29.00 -7.83
N HIS A 94 -3.93 -29.08 -6.91
CA HIS A 94 -2.66 -28.36 -6.99
C HIS A 94 -1.81 -28.69 -8.23
N LYS A 95 -1.96 -29.87 -8.83
CA LYS A 95 -1.19 -30.25 -10.03
C LYS A 95 -1.36 -29.24 -11.17
N GLN A 96 -2.51 -28.59 -11.29
CA GLN A 96 -2.79 -27.61 -12.34
C GLN A 96 -1.93 -26.35 -12.17
N ASP A 97 -1.82 -25.84 -10.94
CA ASP A 97 -0.95 -24.69 -10.64
C ASP A 97 0.52 -25.11 -10.68
N CYS A 98 0.83 -26.26 -10.08
CA CYS A 98 2.18 -26.79 -9.97
C CYS A 98 2.81 -27.08 -11.34
N LYS A 99 2.01 -27.57 -12.31
CA LYS A 99 2.45 -27.84 -13.68
C LYS A 99 1.84 -26.85 -14.68
N GLY A 100 1.41 -25.69 -14.20
CA GLY A 100 0.74 -24.67 -15.02
C GLY A 100 1.66 -24.13 -16.10
N HIS A 101 1.07 -23.66 -17.20
CA HIS A 101 1.81 -23.14 -18.35
C HIS A 101 2.79 -22.01 -17.98
N LEU A 102 2.34 -21.08 -17.12
CA LEU A 102 3.17 -19.97 -16.62
C LEU A 102 4.32 -20.40 -15.71
N ARG A 103 4.30 -21.64 -15.19
CA ARG A 103 5.38 -22.21 -14.40
C ARG A 103 6.38 -23.01 -15.22
N SER A 104 6.13 -23.15 -16.53
CA SER A 104 7.06 -23.81 -17.44
C SER A 104 8.30 -22.94 -17.67
N GLU A 105 9.47 -23.57 -17.65
CA GLU A 105 10.73 -22.96 -18.10
C GLU A 105 10.70 -22.63 -19.61
N GLN A 106 9.85 -23.34 -20.36
CA GLN A 106 9.68 -23.14 -21.81
C GLN A 106 8.57 -22.14 -22.15
N TRP A 107 7.94 -21.53 -21.15
CA TRP A 107 6.95 -20.49 -21.39
C TRP A 107 7.59 -19.32 -22.13
N MET A 108 6.85 -18.76 -23.08
CA MET A 108 7.26 -17.59 -23.83
C MET A 108 6.13 -16.56 -23.83
N PRO A 109 6.47 -15.26 -23.83
CA PRO A 109 5.49 -14.20 -23.95
C PRO A 109 4.79 -14.24 -25.32
N ILE A 110 3.58 -13.69 -25.40
CA ILE A 110 2.71 -13.82 -26.57
C ILE A 110 3.32 -13.23 -27.85
N TRP A 111 4.17 -12.20 -27.75
CA TRP A 111 4.86 -11.65 -28.92
C TRP A 111 5.82 -12.67 -29.52
N ARG A 112 6.55 -13.42 -28.70
CA ARG A 112 7.43 -14.51 -29.16
C ARG A 112 6.65 -15.66 -29.76
N VAL A 113 5.55 -16.07 -29.11
CA VAL A 113 4.65 -17.13 -29.64
C VAL A 113 4.09 -16.74 -31.01
N LYS A 114 3.79 -15.45 -31.22
CA LYS A 114 3.29 -14.91 -32.50
C LYS A 114 4.42 -14.55 -33.49
N GLY A 115 5.69 -14.86 -33.21
CA GLY A 115 6.82 -14.58 -34.09
C GLY A 115 7.21 -13.11 -34.21
N ARG A 116 6.73 -12.24 -33.30
CA ARG A 116 7.13 -10.83 -33.21
C ARG A 116 8.44 -10.69 -32.44
N LYS A 117 9.26 -9.71 -32.84
CA LYS A 117 10.56 -9.42 -32.20
C LYS A 117 10.44 -8.65 -30.89
N ALA A 118 9.41 -7.83 -30.75
CA ALA A 118 9.18 -6.96 -29.61
C ALA A 118 7.68 -6.93 -29.22
N PRO A 119 7.37 -6.58 -27.96
CA PRO A 119 6.00 -6.27 -27.55
C PRO A 119 5.45 -5.05 -28.31
N SER A 120 4.13 -4.98 -28.38
CA SER A 120 3.34 -3.87 -28.88
C SER A 120 2.45 -3.45 -27.72
N PHE A 121 2.87 -2.43 -27.00
CA PHE A 121 2.04 -1.85 -25.95
C PHE A 121 0.90 -1.08 -26.62
N ALA A 122 -0.32 -1.22 -26.10
CA ALA A 122 -1.41 -0.33 -26.50
C ALA A 122 -0.96 1.11 -26.25
N GLU A 123 -1.38 2.08 -27.08
CA GLU A 123 -1.21 3.49 -26.73
C GLU A 123 -1.78 3.66 -25.32
N GLU A 124 -0.91 4.01 -24.37
CA GLU A 124 -1.36 4.54 -23.11
C GLU A 124 -2.18 5.76 -23.51
N ALA A 125 -3.51 5.67 -23.43
CA ALA A 125 -4.25 6.85 -23.04
C ALA A 125 -3.55 7.27 -21.75
N LEU A 126 -2.67 8.29 -21.83
CA LEU A 126 -2.05 8.92 -20.68
C LEU A 126 -3.14 8.94 -19.62
N PRO A 127 -3.05 8.14 -18.53
CA PRO A 127 -4.13 8.16 -17.59
C PRO A 127 -4.18 9.60 -17.10
N ALA A 128 -5.33 10.22 -17.31
CA ALA A 128 -5.70 11.39 -16.54
C ALA A 128 -5.47 11.00 -15.07
N ALA A 129 -4.40 11.56 -14.49
CA ALA A 129 -3.88 11.30 -13.15
C ALA A 129 -3.40 9.86 -12.85
N HIS A 130 -2.22 9.78 -12.25
CA HIS A 130 -1.70 8.65 -11.49
C HIS A 130 -2.58 8.35 -10.27
N PHE A 131 -3.80 7.85 -10.48
CA PHE A 131 -4.67 7.47 -9.38
C PHE A 131 -4.38 6.04 -8.94
N SER A 132 -3.69 5.90 -7.81
CA SER A 132 -3.46 4.63 -7.13
C SER A 132 -3.92 4.76 -5.69
N LEU A 133 -4.73 3.80 -5.24
CA LEU A 133 -5.15 3.70 -3.84
C LEU A 133 -4.05 3.09 -2.95
N TRP A 134 -2.98 2.58 -3.57
CA TRP A 134 -1.83 1.97 -2.91
C TRP A 134 -0.59 2.80 -3.22
N GLY A 135 0.21 3.07 -2.19
CA GLY A 135 1.44 3.80 -2.41
C GLY A 135 2.51 2.95 -3.10
N GLU A 136 3.37 3.63 -3.85
CA GLU A 136 4.27 3.02 -4.83
C GLU A 136 5.76 3.09 -4.45
N THR A 137 6.06 3.63 -3.26
CA THR A 137 7.41 3.72 -2.72
C THR A 137 7.57 2.83 -1.48
N PRO A 138 8.76 2.61 -0.93
CA PRO A 138 8.89 1.99 0.38
C PRO A 138 8.39 2.92 1.50
N PRO A 139 7.85 2.39 2.60
CA PRO A 139 7.36 3.22 3.69
C PRO A 139 8.53 3.89 4.44
N ILE A 140 8.29 5.10 4.92
CA ILE A 140 9.28 5.97 5.57
C ILE A 140 8.94 6.08 7.07
N ASP A 141 9.97 6.04 7.91
CA ASP A 141 9.85 6.48 9.30
C ASP A 141 10.09 8.00 9.34
N LEU A 142 9.00 8.76 9.40
CA LEU A 142 9.04 10.23 9.31
C LEU A 142 9.69 10.86 10.56
N ILE A 143 9.66 10.17 11.70
CA ILE A 143 10.25 10.66 12.96
C ILE A 143 11.75 10.37 12.97
N ASN A 144 12.13 9.12 12.69
CA ASN A 144 13.47 8.56 12.91
C ASN A 144 14.04 8.97 14.28
N LEU A 145 13.29 8.65 15.34
CA LEU A 145 13.51 9.15 16.71
C LEU A 145 14.93 8.90 17.21
N LYS A 146 15.51 7.76 16.82
CA LYS A 146 16.85 7.32 17.24
C LYS A 146 17.96 8.27 16.78
N ASP A 147 17.84 8.86 15.59
CA ASP A 147 18.88 9.72 15.03
C ASP A 147 18.53 11.22 15.13
N ASN A 148 17.26 11.56 15.36
CA ASN A 148 16.79 12.94 15.52
C ASN A 148 16.65 13.36 17.00
N GLU A 149 15.50 13.14 17.63
CA GLU A 149 15.21 13.64 18.98
C GLU A 149 15.99 12.93 20.07
N LYS A 150 16.21 11.61 19.93
CA LYS A 150 16.84 10.75 20.94
C LYS A 150 16.17 10.83 22.31
N ASP A 151 14.91 11.24 22.34
CA ASP A 151 14.11 11.46 23.53
C ASP A 151 12.75 10.76 23.36
N ARG A 152 12.53 9.73 24.17
CA ARG A 152 11.29 8.93 24.16
C ARG A 152 10.09 9.63 24.80
N THR A 153 10.33 10.75 25.48
CA THR A 153 9.31 11.54 26.19
C THR A 153 8.83 12.74 25.39
N LYS A 154 9.48 13.01 24.26
CA LYS A 154 9.20 14.17 23.42
C LYS A 154 7.84 14.03 22.73
N ASP A 155 6.97 15.00 22.98
CA ASP A 155 5.76 15.19 22.19
C ASP A 155 6.12 15.61 20.76
N LEU A 156 5.44 15.03 19.77
CA LEU A 156 5.69 15.25 18.34
C LEU A 156 4.38 15.50 17.59
N SER A 157 4.42 16.42 16.64
CA SER A 157 3.33 16.70 15.70
C SER A 157 3.78 16.47 14.26
N LEU A 158 3.04 15.64 13.53
CA LEU A 158 3.35 15.25 12.15
C LEU A 158 2.22 15.66 11.22
N LEU A 159 2.56 16.15 10.04
CA LEU A 159 1.64 16.40 8.94
C LEU A 159 2.03 15.56 7.73
N PHE A 160 1.10 14.71 7.27
CA PHE A 160 1.14 14.07 5.95
C PHE A 160 0.18 14.83 5.05
N LEU A 161 0.72 15.67 4.16
CA LEU A 161 -0.06 16.59 3.34
C LEU A 161 -0.87 15.89 2.24
N GLU A 162 -0.27 14.86 1.64
CA GLU A 162 -0.93 13.89 0.77
C GLU A 162 -0.56 12.50 1.27
N SER A 163 -1.33 12.03 2.23
CA SER A 163 -1.02 10.81 2.97
C SER A 163 -0.97 9.58 2.07
N GLY A 164 -1.75 9.55 0.98
CA GLY A 164 -1.99 8.31 0.27
C GLY A 164 -2.53 7.27 1.24
N ASP A 165 -1.94 6.09 1.29
CA ASP A 165 -2.33 5.07 2.25
C ASP A 165 -1.58 5.16 3.60
N LEU A 166 -1.94 4.30 4.57
CA LEU A 166 -1.37 4.34 5.91
C LEU A 166 0.07 3.79 6.01
N ARG A 167 0.76 3.37 4.93
CA ARG A 167 2.05 2.66 5.05
C ARG A 167 3.13 3.50 5.75
N HIS A 168 3.18 4.80 5.48
CA HIS A 168 4.12 5.72 6.12
C HIS A 168 3.79 5.92 7.61
N VAL A 169 2.49 6.02 7.94
CA VAL A 169 2.00 6.13 9.31
C VAL A 169 2.34 4.87 10.12
N VAL A 170 2.05 3.69 9.55
CA VAL A 170 2.34 2.39 10.14
C VAL A 170 3.83 2.26 10.42
N LYS A 171 4.69 2.56 9.43
CA LYS A 171 6.15 2.49 9.60
C LYS A 171 6.65 3.48 10.65
N THR A 172 6.17 4.72 10.63
CA THR A 172 6.56 5.76 11.59
C THR A 172 6.21 5.34 13.02
N VAL A 173 4.97 4.94 13.27
CA VAL A 173 4.53 4.50 14.60
C VAL A 173 5.21 3.21 15.02
N ASN A 174 5.43 2.24 14.12
CA ASN A 174 6.12 0.98 14.41
C ASN A 174 7.63 1.13 14.64
N SER A 175 8.24 2.24 14.23
CA SER A 175 9.68 2.48 14.41
C SER A 175 10.02 3.13 15.76
N LEU A 176 9.01 3.61 16.49
CA LEU A 176 9.19 4.12 17.87
C LEU A 176 9.65 3.01 18.83
N PRO A 177 10.35 3.33 19.92
CA PRO A 177 10.67 2.33 20.94
C PRO A 177 9.40 1.94 21.72
N ASP A 178 9.37 0.71 22.24
CA ASP A 178 8.20 0.20 23.00
C ASP A 178 7.91 0.99 24.29
N ASP A 179 8.90 1.73 24.80
CA ASP A 179 8.82 2.59 25.98
C ASP A 179 8.68 4.08 25.64
N PHE A 180 8.21 4.40 24.43
CA PHE A 180 7.83 5.76 24.05
C PHE A 180 6.65 6.26 24.90
N THR A 181 6.80 7.43 25.52
CA THR A 181 5.79 8.04 26.40
C THR A 181 5.36 9.44 25.97
N GLY A 182 5.97 9.99 24.92
CA GLY A 182 5.52 11.25 24.32
C GLY A 182 4.13 11.12 23.69
N LYS A 183 3.50 12.25 23.45
CA LYS A 183 2.24 12.35 22.69
C LYS A 183 2.53 12.56 21.21
N LEU A 184 1.78 11.87 20.37
CA LEU A 184 1.83 12.06 18.92
C LEU A 184 0.55 12.74 18.45
N GLN A 185 0.67 13.86 17.75
CA GLN A 185 -0.38 14.33 16.87
C GLN A 185 -0.02 13.94 15.44
N ILE A 186 -0.94 13.29 14.73
CA ILE A 186 -0.75 12.90 13.34
C ILE A 186 -1.89 13.48 12.51
N VAL A 187 -1.58 14.48 11.71
CA VAL A 187 -2.51 15.05 10.74
C VAL A 187 -2.32 14.33 9.41
N LEU A 188 -3.40 13.71 8.93
CA LEU A 188 -3.49 13.03 7.65
C LEU A 188 -4.41 13.85 6.76
N ASN A 189 -3.88 14.37 5.67
CA ASN A 189 -4.67 14.99 4.63
C ASN A 189 -4.50 14.21 3.32
N ASP A 190 -5.58 14.09 2.57
CA ASP A 190 -5.51 13.74 1.17
C ASP A 190 -6.60 14.50 0.42
N LYS A 191 -6.31 15.01 -0.78
CA LYS A 191 -7.33 15.68 -1.58
C LYS A 191 -8.40 14.68 -2.06
N ASP A 192 -8.05 13.40 -2.14
CA ASP A 192 -8.99 12.36 -2.50
C ASP A 192 -9.75 11.85 -1.26
N SER A 193 -11.05 12.12 -1.24
CA SER A 193 -11.96 11.70 -0.19
C SER A 193 -12.03 10.17 -0.04
N THR A 194 -11.80 9.40 -1.11
CA THR A 194 -11.77 7.92 -1.07
C THR A 194 -10.58 7.45 -0.26
N ILE A 195 -9.40 8.04 -0.48
CA ILE A 195 -8.18 7.74 0.28
C ILE A 195 -8.39 8.06 1.76
N THR A 196 -8.92 9.25 2.06
CA THR A 196 -9.21 9.67 3.44
C THR A 196 -10.20 8.73 4.14
N ALA A 197 -11.29 8.36 3.46
CA ALA A 197 -12.29 7.43 3.99
C ALA A 197 -11.70 6.02 4.24
N ARG A 198 -10.85 5.51 3.34
CA ARG A 198 -10.16 4.23 3.52
C ARG A 198 -9.23 4.27 4.74
N ASN A 199 -8.44 5.33 4.89
CA ASN A 199 -7.56 5.54 6.04
C ASN A 199 -8.35 5.60 7.35
N LEU A 200 -9.49 6.29 7.35
CA LEU A 200 -10.41 6.32 8.48
C LEU A 200 -10.89 4.91 8.87
N VAL A 201 -11.44 4.14 7.91
CA VAL A 201 -11.93 2.77 8.17
C VAL A 201 -10.83 1.89 8.77
N MET A 202 -9.63 1.93 8.21
CA MET A 202 -8.51 1.13 8.71
C MET A 202 -8.12 1.51 10.14
N LEU A 203 -8.08 2.80 10.47
CA LEU A 203 -7.82 3.27 11.83
C LEU A 203 -8.94 2.83 12.80
N LEU A 204 -10.21 2.96 12.40
CA LEU A 204 -11.35 2.55 13.20
C LEU A 204 -11.33 1.04 13.50
N LEU A 205 -11.04 0.21 12.50
CA LEU A 205 -10.93 -1.24 12.68
C LEU A 205 -9.77 -1.61 13.61
N LEU A 206 -8.56 -1.10 13.34
CA LEU A 206 -7.38 -1.45 14.14
C LEU A 206 -7.48 -0.93 15.57
N GLY A 207 -8.08 0.24 15.78
CA GLY A 207 -8.17 0.91 17.07
C GLY A 207 -9.39 0.49 17.91
N GLY A 208 -10.52 0.22 17.26
CA GLY A 208 -11.81 -0.01 17.92
C GLY A 208 -12.18 -1.47 18.19
N GLN A 209 -11.60 -2.43 17.45
CA GLN A 209 -11.98 -3.84 17.57
C GLN A 209 -11.33 -4.54 18.77
N ASN A 210 -12.04 -5.45 19.43
CA ASN A 210 -11.48 -6.22 20.56
C ASN A 210 -10.58 -7.37 20.09
N ASP A 211 -10.96 -8.04 19.00
CA ASP A 211 -10.12 -9.07 18.38
C ASP A 211 -9.11 -8.42 17.42
N ALA A 212 -7.92 -8.15 17.94
CA ALA A 212 -6.86 -7.53 17.15
C ALA A 212 -6.38 -8.42 15.98
N LEU A 213 -6.50 -9.75 16.06
CA LEU A 213 -6.09 -10.62 14.96
C LEU A 213 -7.09 -10.54 13.81
N LEU A 214 -8.38 -10.58 14.14
CA LEU A 214 -9.44 -10.47 13.15
C LEU A 214 -9.46 -9.09 12.50
N ALA A 215 -9.26 -8.02 13.27
CA ALA A 215 -9.19 -6.65 12.75
C ALA A 215 -7.99 -6.45 11.81
N VAL A 216 -6.84 -7.03 12.14
CA VAL A 216 -5.66 -6.98 11.26
C VAL A 216 -5.95 -7.67 9.94
N ASP A 217 -6.55 -8.86 9.97
CA ASP A 217 -6.89 -9.61 8.76
C ASP A 217 -7.92 -8.87 7.90
N ALA A 218 -8.98 -8.37 8.53
CA ALA A 218 -9.98 -7.53 7.87
C ALA A 218 -9.35 -6.31 7.20
N VAL A 219 -8.39 -5.64 7.83
CA VAL A 219 -7.68 -4.49 7.24
C VAL A 219 -6.79 -4.90 6.07
N ILE A 220 -6.07 -6.04 6.13
CA ILE A 220 -5.27 -6.51 4.98
C ILE A 220 -6.17 -6.67 3.76
N HIS A 221 -7.32 -7.31 3.94
CA HIS A 221 -8.24 -7.59 2.84
C HIS A 221 -8.99 -6.34 2.38
N PHE A 222 -9.46 -5.48 3.30
CA PHE A 222 -10.03 -4.19 2.96
C PHE A 222 -9.04 -3.30 2.18
N TRP A 223 -7.77 -3.34 2.53
CA TRP A 223 -6.74 -2.53 1.89
C TRP A 223 -6.42 -3.04 0.49
N PHE A 224 -6.21 -4.35 0.31
CA PHE A 224 -5.55 -4.87 -0.91
C PHE A 224 -6.32 -5.97 -1.66
N SER A 225 -7.42 -6.47 -1.11
CA SER A 225 -8.17 -7.58 -1.72
C SER A 225 -9.48 -7.12 -2.38
N THR A 226 -9.78 -7.62 -3.57
CA THR A 226 -11.01 -7.31 -4.34
C THR A 226 -12.26 -7.85 -3.66
N PHE A 227 -12.14 -8.97 -2.94
CA PHE A 227 -13.22 -9.57 -2.19
C PHE A 227 -12.82 -9.73 -0.72
N LEU A 228 -13.83 -9.85 0.13
CA LEU A 228 -13.75 -10.02 1.57
C LEU A 228 -14.60 -11.23 1.97
N PRO A 229 -14.25 -11.93 3.06
CA PRO A 229 -15.21 -12.70 3.83
C PRO A 229 -16.40 -11.82 4.23
N PHE A 230 -17.59 -12.39 4.21
CA PHE A 230 -18.81 -11.67 4.58
C PHE A 230 -18.72 -11.11 6.01
N GLU A 231 -18.10 -11.83 6.93
CA GLU A 231 -17.91 -11.39 8.31
C GLU A 231 -17.08 -10.09 8.39
N TYR A 232 -16.13 -9.91 7.47
CA TYR A 232 -15.30 -8.70 7.43
C TYR A 232 -16.09 -7.53 6.87
N HIS A 233 -16.92 -7.78 5.85
CA HIS A 233 -17.87 -6.79 5.36
C HIS A 233 -18.82 -6.33 6.48
N ALA A 234 -19.44 -7.28 7.20
CA ALA A 234 -20.33 -6.96 8.33
C ALA A 234 -19.60 -6.16 9.43
N MET A 235 -18.34 -6.50 9.74
CA MET A 235 -17.52 -5.76 10.70
C MET A 235 -17.21 -4.33 10.24
N ILE A 236 -16.88 -4.13 8.96
CA ILE A 236 -16.65 -2.80 8.38
C ILE A 236 -17.93 -1.97 8.46
N SER A 237 -19.05 -2.51 7.99
CA SER A 237 -20.34 -1.82 8.02
C SER A 237 -20.76 -1.48 9.45
N GLY A 238 -20.61 -2.41 10.41
CA GLY A 238 -20.92 -2.16 11.82
C GLY A 238 -20.03 -1.08 12.45
N THR A 239 -18.75 -1.05 12.07
CA THR A 239 -17.79 -0.03 12.53
C THR A 239 -18.16 1.35 12.00
N LEU A 240 -18.48 1.46 10.71
CA LEU A 240 -18.89 2.71 10.07
C LEU A 240 -20.25 3.18 10.59
N ALA A 241 -21.23 2.27 10.70
CA ALA A 241 -22.53 2.53 11.31
C ALA A 241 -22.39 3.09 12.73
N SER A 242 -21.55 2.49 13.56
CA SER A 242 -21.28 2.98 14.93
C SER A 242 -20.66 4.38 14.91
N PHE A 243 -19.76 4.64 13.96
CA PHE A 243 -19.08 5.93 13.82
C PHE A 243 -20.02 7.04 13.35
N THR A 244 -20.95 6.76 12.45
CA THR A 244 -21.90 7.77 11.93
C THR A 244 -23.14 7.95 12.81
N ARG A 245 -23.59 6.91 13.52
CA ARG A 245 -24.81 6.93 14.35
C ARG A 245 -24.79 8.01 15.42
N ASP A 246 -23.64 8.30 16.01
CA ASP A 246 -23.55 9.18 17.18
C ASP A 246 -23.68 10.68 16.79
N TYR A 247 -23.89 11.03 15.51
CA TYR A 247 -23.77 12.42 15.00
C TYR A 247 -24.83 12.82 13.96
N PRO A 248 -26.01 13.27 14.40
CA PRO A 248 -27.03 13.84 13.51
C PRO A 248 -26.69 15.26 13.00
N ASP A 249 -25.79 16.00 13.66
CA ASP A 249 -25.31 17.33 13.24
C ASP A 249 -23.86 17.23 12.71
N ILE A 250 -23.73 17.32 11.40
CA ILE A 250 -22.51 17.15 10.57
C ILE A 250 -21.43 18.24 10.80
N THR A 251 -21.72 19.23 11.65
CA THR A 251 -20.94 20.46 11.78
C THR A 251 -19.86 20.44 12.88
N THR A 252 -19.77 19.40 13.71
CA THR A 252 -18.75 19.27 14.76
C THR A 252 -17.80 18.11 14.44
N GLY A 253 -16.50 18.33 14.59
CA GLY A 253 -15.50 17.35 14.15
C GLY A 253 -15.63 16.00 14.86
N LEU A 254 -16.07 15.00 14.10
CA LEU A 254 -16.41 13.66 14.56
C LEU A 254 -15.20 12.94 15.18
N LYS A 255 -15.28 12.60 16.47
CA LYS A 255 -14.17 12.03 17.25
C LYS A 255 -14.54 10.68 17.88
N THR A 256 -13.68 9.69 17.74
CA THR A 256 -13.74 8.45 18.52
C THR A 256 -12.40 8.12 19.18
N SER A 257 -12.42 7.36 20.26
CA SER A 257 -11.24 7.02 21.06
C SER A 257 -10.81 5.57 20.83
N PHE A 258 -9.51 5.34 20.77
CA PHE A 258 -8.89 4.03 20.70
C PHE A 258 -8.21 3.73 22.04
N GLY A 259 -8.83 2.84 22.83
CA GLY A 259 -8.37 2.58 24.19
C GLY A 259 -8.46 3.84 25.08
N LEU A 260 -7.45 4.05 25.94
CA LEU A 260 -7.46 5.13 26.92
C LEU A 260 -6.77 6.42 26.46
N TYR A 261 -5.86 6.33 25.48
CA TYR A 261 -4.88 7.39 25.21
C TYR A 261 -4.87 7.89 23.77
N SER A 262 -5.47 7.16 22.84
CA SER A 262 -5.49 7.54 21.44
C SER A 262 -6.88 7.90 20.96
N SER A 263 -6.95 8.69 19.89
CA SER A 263 -8.20 9.04 19.23
C SER A 263 -8.01 9.28 17.74
N VAL A 264 -9.10 9.15 17.00
CA VAL A 264 -9.21 9.66 15.64
C VAL A 264 -10.32 10.70 15.60
N GLN A 265 -10.07 11.80 14.88
CA GLN A 265 -11.03 12.86 14.67
C GLN A 265 -11.03 13.33 13.22
N LEU A 266 -12.21 13.56 12.65
CA LEU A 266 -12.36 14.25 11.38
C LEU A 266 -12.26 15.76 11.60
N GLY A 267 -11.33 16.37 10.88
CA GLY A 267 -11.08 17.82 10.89
C GLY A 267 -11.77 18.58 9.76
N CYS A 268 -12.44 17.88 8.85
CA CYS A 268 -13.19 18.45 7.74
C CYS A 268 -14.70 18.23 7.90
N ASP A 269 -15.49 18.91 7.08
CA ASP A 269 -16.92 18.62 6.92
C ASP A 269 -17.09 17.13 6.57
N LEU A 270 -18.04 16.45 7.22
CA LEU A 270 -18.33 15.05 6.92
C LEU A 270 -19.09 14.92 5.59
N ALA A 271 -19.78 15.96 5.12
CA ALA A 271 -20.62 15.89 3.92
C ALA A 271 -19.89 15.35 2.67
N PRO A 272 -18.65 15.79 2.32
CA PRO A 272 -17.89 15.21 1.20
C PRO A 272 -17.47 13.75 1.42
N LEU A 273 -17.45 13.28 2.67
CA LEU A 273 -17.14 11.90 3.04
C LEU A 273 -18.42 11.05 3.17
N LEU A 274 -19.59 11.64 3.40
CA LEU A 274 -20.85 10.91 3.62
C LEU A 274 -21.20 10.03 2.43
N ASP A 275 -21.10 10.54 1.21
CA ASP A 275 -21.41 9.75 0.00
C ASP A 275 -20.50 8.52 -0.09
N ILE A 276 -19.23 8.66 0.29
CA ILE A 276 -18.26 7.57 0.29
C ILE A 276 -18.51 6.61 1.44
N VAL A 277 -18.78 7.11 2.64
CA VAL A 277 -19.12 6.28 3.81
C VAL A 277 -20.41 5.52 3.57
N GLU A 278 -21.40 6.13 2.93
CA GLU A 278 -22.64 5.48 2.50
C GLU A 278 -22.33 4.40 1.46
N HIS A 279 -21.53 4.70 0.43
CA HIS A 279 -21.07 3.71 -0.55
C HIS A 279 -20.36 2.52 0.11
N LEU A 280 -19.48 2.77 1.07
CA LEU A 280 -18.79 1.74 1.86
C LEU A 280 -19.74 0.92 2.76
N ASN A 281 -20.87 1.50 3.16
CA ASN A 281 -21.91 0.84 3.96
C ASN A 281 -22.94 0.08 3.12
N ARG A 282 -23.03 0.31 1.80
CA ARG A 282 -24.01 -0.36 0.94
C ARG A 282 -23.68 -1.85 0.83
N ALA A 283 -24.39 -2.65 1.63
CA ALA A 283 -24.30 -4.12 1.64
C ALA A 283 -24.58 -4.78 0.28
N VAL A 284 -25.17 -4.06 -0.68
CA VAL A 284 -25.62 -4.57 -1.98
C VAL A 284 -25.25 -3.65 -3.15
N GLY A 285 -24.29 -2.73 -2.97
CA GLY A 285 -23.99 -1.71 -4.00
C GLY A 285 -23.45 -2.28 -5.31
N LEU A 286 -22.63 -3.33 -5.22
CA LEU A 286 -22.00 -4.00 -6.36
C LEU A 286 -21.97 -5.52 -6.14
N SER A 287 -22.65 -6.29 -7.00
CA SER A 287 -22.68 -7.74 -6.83
C SER A 287 -21.28 -8.34 -7.03
N PRO A 288 -20.94 -9.47 -6.36
CA PRO A 288 -19.65 -10.11 -6.55
C PRO A 288 -19.36 -10.48 -8.00
N ASN A 289 -20.40 -10.81 -8.78
CA ASN A 289 -20.26 -11.11 -10.19
C ASN A 289 -19.89 -9.87 -11.01
N ASP A 290 -20.61 -8.76 -10.83
CA ASP A 290 -20.31 -7.50 -11.54
C ASP A 290 -18.92 -6.98 -11.17
N ALA A 291 -18.54 -7.08 -9.89
CA ALA A 291 -17.20 -6.74 -9.42
C ALA A 291 -16.11 -7.62 -10.07
N GLN A 292 -16.36 -8.92 -10.19
CA GLN A 292 -15.44 -9.84 -10.86
C GLN A 292 -15.33 -9.53 -12.35
N GLU A 293 -16.45 -9.24 -13.03
CA GLU A 293 -16.47 -8.87 -14.45
C GLU A 293 -15.68 -7.58 -14.70
N GLU A 294 -15.86 -6.55 -13.87
CA GLU A 294 -15.09 -5.30 -13.97
C GLU A 294 -13.60 -5.52 -13.66
N TYR A 295 -13.30 -6.27 -12.59
CA TYR A 295 -11.92 -6.60 -12.24
C TYR A 295 -11.22 -7.36 -13.37
N ASP A 296 -11.90 -8.33 -13.99
CA ASP A 296 -11.40 -9.09 -15.13
C ASP A 296 -11.28 -8.22 -16.39
N ARG A 297 -12.22 -7.29 -16.62
CA ARG A 297 -12.13 -6.32 -17.71
C ARG A 297 -10.84 -5.51 -17.62
N VAL A 298 -10.43 -5.08 -16.42
CA VAL A 298 -9.18 -4.32 -16.23
C VAL A 298 -7.94 -5.23 -16.24
N ARG A 299 -7.98 -6.37 -15.54
CA ARG A 299 -6.79 -7.20 -15.31
C ARG A 299 -6.49 -8.20 -16.43
N GLN A 300 -7.49 -8.56 -17.23
CA GLN A 300 -7.41 -9.59 -18.27
C GLN A 300 -7.67 -9.05 -19.69
N ASP A 301 -7.66 -7.73 -19.88
CA ASP A 301 -7.93 -7.08 -21.18
C ASP A 301 -6.99 -7.58 -22.29
N PRO A 302 -7.50 -8.21 -23.38
CA PRO A 302 -6.67 -8.78 -24.44
C PRO A 302 -5.66 -7.81 -25.11
N PRO A 303 -5.97 -6.53 -25.36
CA PRO A 303 -5.01 -5.54 -25.86
C PRO A 303 -3.81 -5.32 -24.92
N ARG A 304 -3.97 -5.56 -23.61
CA ARG A 304 -2.89 -5.40 -22.61
C ARG A 304 -2.05 -6.68 -22.41
N LYS A 305 -2.29 -7.73 -23.20
CA LYS A 305 -1.57 -9.01 -23.04
C LYS A 305 -0.05 -8.88 -23.15
N ASP A 306 0.45 -7.98 -23.99
CA ASP A 306 1.89 -7.70 -24.09
C ASP A 306 2.43 -7.03 -22.83
N THR A 307 1.67 -6.13 -22.20
CA THR A 307 2.03 -5.53 -20.91
C THR A 307 2.09 -6.59 -19.81
N VAL A 308 1.11 -7.50 -19.77
CA VAL A 308 1.10 -8.60 -18.78
C VAL A 308 2.25 -9.58 -18.99
N ASP A 309 2.48 -10.01 -20.23
CA ASP A 309 3.57 -10.92 -20.53
C ASP A 309 4.95 -10.28 -20.37
N TRP A 310 5.05 -8.95 -20.51
CA TRP A 310 6.24 -8.18 -20.15
C TRP A 310 6.54 -8.31 -18.66
N MET A 311 5.54 -8.09 -17.81
CA MET A 311 5.69 -8.30 -16.36
C MET A 311 6.13 -9.73 -16.05
N TYR A 312 5.56 -10.74 -16.71
CA TYR A 312 5.91 -12.14 -16.49
C TYR A 312 7.29 -12.53 -17.00
N ALA A 313 7.78 -11.91 -18.08
CA ALA A 313 9.06 -12.27 -18.69
C ALA A 313 10.25 -12.11 -17.74
N GLY A 314 10.21 -11.13 -16.84
CA GLY A 314 11.24 -10.93 -15.83
C GLY A 314 11.13 -11.85 -14.62
N LEU A 315 9.98 -12.51 -14.41
CA LEU A 315 9.68 -13.30 -13.22
C LEU A 315 10.12 -14.77 -13.32
N LYS A 316 10.64 -15.28 -12.20
CA LYS A 316 10.89 -16.73 -12.04
C LYS A 316 9.58 -17.52 -12.19
N PRO A 317 9.64 -18.80 -12.63
CA PRO A 317 8.42 -19.56 -12.96
C PRO A 317 7.36 -19.61 -11.86
N SER A 318 7.76 -19.84 -10.60
CA SER A 318 6.80 -19.85 -9.48
C SER A 318 6.24 -18.46 -9.19
N HIS A 319 7.04 -17.40 -9.31
CA HIS A 319 6.54 -16.03 -9.15
C HIS A 319 5.55 -15.64 -10.25
N ARG A 320 5.74 -16.08 -11.51
CA ARG A 320 4.72 -15.91 -12.56
C ARG A 320 3.38 -16.52 -12.16
N ALA A 321 3.39 -17.71 -11.57
CA ALA A 321 2.16 -18.33 -11.08
C ALA A 321 1.57 -17.59 -9.87
N SER A 322 2.41 -17.13 -8.93
CA SER A 322 1.96 -16.37 -7.76
C SER A 322 1.33 -15.03 -8.16
N VAL A 323 1.98 -14.25 -9.03
CA VAL A 323 1.43 -13.01 -9.60
C VAL A 323 0.17 -13.28 -10.42
N GLN A 324 0.13 -14.35 -11.22
CA GLN A 324 -1.09 -14.70 -11.94
C GLN A 324 -2.26 -15.03 -11.01
N GLN A 325 -2.02 -15.70 -9.89
CA GLN A 325 -3.08 -16.00 -8.92
C GLN A 325 -3.64 -14.70 -8.35
N TYR A 326 -2.78 -13.77 -7.91
CA TYR A 326 -3.22 -12.45 -7.45
C TYR A 326 -3.97 -11.69 -8.56
N ARG A 327 -3.45 -11.65 -9.78
CA ARG A 327 -4.13 -10.97 -10.90
C ARG A 327 -5.49 -11.57 -11.25
N ARG A 328 -5.69 -12.88 -11.04
CA ARG A 328 -6.97 -13.55 -11.31
C ARG A 328 -7.98 -13.36 -10.18
N MET A 329 -7.52 -13.41 -8.93
CA MET A 329 -8.39 -13.47 -7.76
C MET A 329 -8.51 -12.14 -7.03
N GLY A 330 -7.50 -11.29 -7.15
CA GLY A 330 -7.38 -10.05 -6.41
C GLY A 330 -7.26 -10.26 -4.90
N LEU A 331 -6.68 -11.37 -4.41
CA LEU A 331 -6.60 -11.67 -2.98
C LEU A 331 -5.16 -11.70 -2.49
N VAL A 332 -4.85 -10.91 -1.45
CA VAL A 332 -3.57 -11.01 -0.75
C VAL A 332 -3.66 -12.13 0.29
N LEU A 333 -3.29 -13.35 -0.12
CA LEU A 333 -3.29 -14.56 0.71
C LEU A 333 -2.10 -15.45 0.37
N PRO A 334 -1.66 -16.34 1.28
CA PRO A 334 -0.78 -17.44 0.92
C PRO A 334 -1.39 -18.28 -0.21
N PHE A 335 -0.57 -18.70 -1.18
CA PHE A 335 -1.02 -19.38 -2.41
C PHE A 335 -1.98 -20.55 -2.15
N GLY A 336 -1.70 -21.33 -1.09
CA GLY A 336 -2.45 -22.52 -0.69
C GLY A 336 -3.57 -22.29 0.32
N ALA A 337 -3.87 -21.04 0.68
CA ALA A 337 -4.93 -20.72 1.63
C ALA A 337 -6.32 -20.98 1.03
N VAL A 338 -7.27 -21.33 1.91
CA VAL A 338 -8.68 -21.40 1.55
C VAL A 338 -9.20 -19.99 1.27
N HIS A 339 -9.96 -19.84 0.20
CA HIS A 339 -10.45 -18.55 -0.27
C HIS A 339 -11.92 -18.59 -0.73
N ALA A 340 -12.60 -19.74 -0.64
CA ALA A 340 -13.97 -19.89 -1.13
C ALA A 340 -14.99 -19.01 -0.38
N HIS A 341 -14.66 -18.61 0.85
CA HIS A 341 -15.47 -17.71 1.69
C HIS A 341 -15.27 -16.22 1.34
N PHE A 342 -14.36 -15.86 0.43
CA PHE A 342 -14.19 -14.48 -0.03
C PHE A 342 -15.27 -14.15 -1.08
N ASN A 343 -16.48 -13.92 -0.60
CA ASN A 343 -17.71 -13.84 -1.38
C ASN A 343 -18.42 -12.47 -1.33
N ALA A 344 -17.89 -11.50 -0.59
CA ALA A 344 -18.40 -10.13 -0.54
C ALA A 344 -17.46 -9.18 -1.30
N THR A 345 -18.03 -8.25 -2.07
CA THR A 345 -17.25 -7.25 -2.81
C THR A 345 -16.58 -6.26 -1.84
N ASN A 346 -15.29 -6.01 -2.03
CA ASN A 346 -14.64 -4.88 -1.39
C ASN A 346 -14.95 -3.58 -2.17
N VAL A 347 -16.13 -3.02 -1.90
CA VAL A 347 -16.66 -1.83 -2.61
C VAL A 347 -15.74 -0.60 -2.52
N SER A 348 -14.80 -0.58 -1.56
CA SER A 348 -13.82 0.51 -1.40
C SER A 348 -12.82 0.62 -2.56
N LEU A 349 -12.68 -0.42 -3.39
CA LEU A 349 -11.80 -0.45 -4.57
C LEU A 349 -12.53 -0.11 -5.88
N PHE A 350 -13.82 0.21 -5.79
CA PHE A 350 -14.69 0.52 -6.93
C PHE A 350 -15.38 1.87 -6.72
N SER A 351 -15.63 2.59 -7.81
CA SER A 351 -16.45 3.81 -7.78
C SER A 351 -17.90 3.46 -7.40
N PRO A 352 -18.74 4.44 -7.05
CA PRO A 352 -20.17 4.23 -6.85
C PRO A 352 -20.88 3.59 -8.05
N GLU A 353 -20.36 3.77 -9.26
CA GLU A 353 -20.83 3.16 -10.51
C GLU A 353 -20.27 1.76 -10.77
N GLY A 354 -19.45 1.24 -9.85
CA GLY A 354 -18.84 -0.08 -9.95
C GLY A 354 -17.59 -0.14 -10.85
N ILE A 355 -16.95 1.00 -11.13
CA ILE A 355 -15.72 1.04 -11.94
C ILE A 355 -14.49 0.81 -11.07
N TRP A 356 -13.56 -0.05 -11.50
CA TRP A 356 -12.33 -0.31 -10.76
C TRP A 356 -11.46 0.94 -10.66
N LEU A 357 -11.08 1.31 -9.44
CA LEU A 357 -10.42 2.59 -9.13
C LEU A 357 -8.90 2.60 -9.30
N GLN A 358 -8.29 1.58 -9.92
CA GLN A 358 -6.83 1.51 -10.02
C GLN A 358 -6.35 1.12 -11.41
N HIS A 359 -5.10 1.43 -11.71
CA HIS A 359 -4.47 0.98 -12.95
C HIS A 359 -4.31 -0.55 -13.00
N ASP A 360 -4.25 -1.13 -14.21
CA ASP A 360 -4.11 -2.59 -14.37
C ASP A 360 -2.75 -3.14 -13.88
N SER A 361 -1.75 -2.27 -13.74
CA SER A 361 -0.42 -2.57 -13.20
C SER A 361 -0.31 -2.33 -11.70
N ALA A 362 -1.35 -1.78 -11.04
CA ALA A 362 -1.33 -1.55 -9.61
C ALA A 362 -1.11 -2.88 -8.88
N ASP A 363 -0.15 -2.93 -7.95
CA ASP A 363 0.17 -4.12 -7.18
C ASP A 363 0.52 -3.72 -5.75
N PRO A 364 -0.09 -4.37 -4.73
CA PRO A 364 0.17 -4.04 -3.35
C PRO A 364 1.63 -4.28 -2.95
N ILE A 365 2.39 -5.08 -3.68
CA ILE A 365 3.80 -5.35 -3.36
C ILE A 365 4.72 -4.16 -3.63
N HIS A 366 4.35 -3.26 -4.55
CA HIS A 366 5.21 -2.14 -4.96
C HIS A 366 5.46 -1.12 -3.85
N GLY A 367 4.53 -1.02 -2.89
CA GLY A 367 4.61 -0.10 -1.75
C GLY A 367 5.53 -0.57 -0.60
N TRP A 368 6.27 -1.67 -0.76
CA TRP A 368 7.00 -2.31 0.33
C TRP A 368 8.43 -2.70 -0.03
N ASN A 369 9.29 -2.78 0.98
CA ASN A 369 10.62 -3.36 0.80
C ASN A 369 10.51 -4.88 0.64
N ILE A 370 10.72 -5.35 -0.58
CA ILE A 370 10.60 -6.77 -0.95
C ILE A 370 11.47 -7.72 -0.12
N ASN A 371 12.63 -7.26 0.37
CA ASN A 371 13.49 -8.08 1.21
C ASN A 371 12.91 -8.26 2.61
N GLU A 372 12.28 -7.22 3.16
CA GLU A 372 11.55 -7.30 4.43
C GLU A 372 10.29 -8.17 4.29
N VAL A 373 9.57 -8.03 3.16
CA VAL A 373 8.41 -8.87 2.83
C VAL A 373 8.77 -10.36 2.84
N ILE A 374 9.82 -10.74 2.11
CA ILE A 374 10.29 -12.13 2.06
C ILE A 374 10.78 -12.60 3.43
N ALA A 375 11.43 -11.73 4.21
CA ALA A 375 11.91 -12.08 5.55
C ALA A 375 10.75 -12.39 6.51
N SER A 376 9.71 -11.55 6.54
CA SER A 376 8.48 -11.78 7.32
C SER A 376 7.79 -13.07 6.88
N GLY A 377 7.63 -13.30 5.57
CA GLY A 377 7.06 -14.52 5.03
C GLY A 377 7.80 -15.78 5.51
N LYS A 378 9.13 -15.79 5.39
CA LYS A 378 9.97 -16.90 5.87
C LYS A 378 9.82 -17.16 7.36
N ALA A 379 9.74 -16.09 8.17
CA ALA A 379 9.55 -16.22 9.62
C ALA A 379 8.25 -16.96 9.97
N GLN A 380 7.22 -16.85 9.13
CA GLN A 380 5.94 -17.54 9.27
C GLN A 380 5.80 -18.83 8.44
N GLY A 381 6.89 -19.27 7.77
CA GLY A 381 6.96 -20.53 7.02
C GLY A 381 6.67 -20.43 5.52
N ALA A 382 6.27 -19.26 5.01
CA ALA A 382 6.11 -19.02 3.58
C ALA A 382 7.46 -19.13 2.85
N GLN A 383 7.42 -19.58 1.60
CA GLN A 383 8.59 -19.61 0.74
C GLN A 383 8.65 -18.32 -0.09
N PRO A 384 9.84 -17.83 -0.47
CA PRO A 384 9.96 -16.66 -1.35
C PRO A 384 9.11 -16.78 -2.62
N GLU A 385 8.99 -18.00 -3.15
CA GLU A 385 8.17 -18.29 -4.34
C GLU A 385 6.68 -17.95 -4.16
N ASP A 386 6.15 -18.02 -2.93
CA ASP A 386 4.81 -17.56 -2.55
C ASP A 386 4.86 -16.09 -2.10
N ILE A 387 5.01 -15.18 -3.07
CA ILE A 387 5.34 -13.79 -2.77
C ILE A 387 4.18 -13.03 -2.13
N TYR A 388 2.92 -13.34 -2.49
CA TYR A 388 1.75 -12.76 -1.82
C TYR A 388 1.48 -13.41 -0.46
N GLY A 389 1.88 -14.66 -0.24
CA GLY A 389 1.96 -15.23 1.11
C GLY A 389 2.98 -14.51 1.98
N CYS A 390 4.15 -14.18 1.43
CA CYS A 390 5.14 -13.36 2.12
C CYS A 390 4.59 -11.96 2.43
N LEU A 391 3.91 -11.32 1.47
CA LEU A 391 3.26 -10.03 1.66
C LEU A 391 2.18 -10.08 2.75
N TYR A 392 1.30 -11.09 2.71
CA TYR A 392 0.27 -11.30 3.73
C TYR A 392 0.87 -11.33 5.13
N PHE A 393 1.91 -12.15 5.35
CA PHE A 393 2.54 -12.23 6.67
C PHE A 393 3.30 -10.97 7.06
N HIS A 394 3.92 -10.28 6.10
CA HIS A 394 4.54 -8.98 6.34
C HIS A 394 3.53 -7.95 6.83
N LEU A 395 2.42 -7.80 6.11
CA LEU A 395 1.33 -6.90 6.48
C LEU A 395 0.74 -7.28 7.84
N SER A 396 0.51 -8.57 8.07
CA SER A 396 0.01 -9.09 9.35
C SER A 396 0.91 -8.69 10.52
N ASP A 397 2.23 -8.83 10.38
CA ASP A 397 3.19 -8.47 11.43
C ASP A 397 3.25 -6.94 11.65
N GLN A 398 3.24 -6.15 10.58
CA GLN A 398 3.24 -4.68 10.66
C GLN A 398 1.95 -4.16 11.32
N LEU A 399 0.80 -4.67 10.90
CA LEU A 399 -0.50 -4.21 11.39
C LEU A 399 -0.78 -4.71 12.82
N LYS A 400 -0.33 -5.91 13.22
CA LYS A 400 -0.39 -6.35 14.63
C LYS A 400 0.40 -5.42 15.53
N THR A 401 1.60 -5.05 15.11
CA THR A 401 2.46 -4.12 15.86
C THR A 401 1.80 -2.76 15.97
N PHE A 402 1.26 -2.25 14.86
CA PHE A 402 0.58 -0.96 14.82
C PHE A 402 -0.70 -0.97 15.68
N ALA A 403 -1.56 -1.98 15.54
CA ALA A 403 -2.78 -2.13 16.33
C ALA A 403 -2.50 -2.22 17.84
N LYS A 404 -1.41 -2.86 18.24
CA LYS A 404 -0.95 -2.83 19.64
C LYS A 404 -0.52 -1.43 20.06
N ARG A 405 0.22 -0.71 19.21
CA ARG A 405 0.79 0.61 19.53
C ARG A 405 -0.26 1.71 19.59
N ILE A 406 -1.21 1.76 18.67
CA ILE A 406 -2.29 2.76 18.72
C ILE A 406 -3.15 2.64 19.99
N ARG A 407 -3.24 1.46 20.61
CA ARG A 407 -3.96 1.28 21.88
C ARG A 407 -3.12 1.64 23.12
N ASN A 408 -1.79 1.65 23.02
CA ASN A 408 -0.87 1.81 24.16
C ASN A 408 -0.15 3.16 24.19
N PHE A 409 0.13 3.75 23.03
CA PHE A 409 0.70 5.09 22.93
C PHE A 409 -0.40 6.14 23.03
N SER A 410 -0.01 7.41 23.23
CA SER A 410 -0.92 8.55 23.19
C SER A 410 -0.88 9.16 21.79
N ILE A 411 -1.81 8.77 20.90
CA ILE A 411 -1.83 9.22 19.50
C ILE A 411 -3.16 9.89 19.16
N ASP A 412 -3.11 11.14 18.71
CA ASP A 412 -4.27 11.88 18.23
C ASP A 412 -4.20 12.04 16.70
N PHE A 413 -4.99 11.22 15.99
CA PHE A 413 -5.13 11.28 14.54
C PHE A 413 -6.16 12.34 14.15
N LYS A 414 -5.80 13.24 13.23
CA LYS A 414 -6.69 14.23 12.61
C LYS A 414 -6.76 13.99 11.12
N LEU A 415 -7.93 13.72 10.58
CA LEU A 415 -8.11 13.40 9.16
C LEU A 415 -8.81 14.54 8.43
N PHE A 416 -8.30 14.90 7.26
CA PHE A 416 -8.83 15.93 6.39
C PHE A 416 -8.90 15.41 4.95
N ALA A 417 -9.96 15.78 4.23
CA ALA A 417 -10.12 15.51 2.80
C ALA A 417 -10.10 16.83 2.02
N MET A 418 -8.93 17.45 1.86
CA MET A 418 -8.81 18.81 1.29
C MET A 418 -7.62 18.95 0.35
N GLU A 419 -7.74 19.86 -0.62
CA GLU A 419 -6.58 20.36 -1.36
C GLU A 419 -5.60 21.06 -0.40
N PRO A 420 -4.27 20.98 -0.65
CA PRO A 420 -3.25 21.57 0.24
C PRO A 420 -3.51 23.04 0.63
N ASP A 421 -3.91 23.88 -0.34
CA ASP A 421 -4.19 25.30 -0.10
C ASP A 421 -5.40 25.49 0.82
N ALA A 422 -6.44 24.66 0.68
CA ALA A 422 -7.63 24.68 1.52
C ALA A 422 -7.33 24.18 2.94
N LEU A 423 -6.53 23.13 3.08
CA LEU A 423 -6.05 22.65 4.38
C LEU A 423 -5.26 23.76 5.09
N LEU A 424 -4.33 24.42 4.40
CA LEU A 424 -3.54 25.50 4.98
C LEU A 424 -4.42 26.62 5.52
N GLN A 425 -5.46 26.99 4.79
CA GLN A 425 -6.41 28.00 5.23
C GLN A 425 -7.21 27.52 6.45
N SER A 426 -7.70 26.27 6.43
CA SER A 426 -8.41 25.65 7.55
C SER A 426 -7.55 25.59 8.82
N LEU A 427 -6.28 25.24 8.71
CA LEU A 427 -5.34 25.22 9.85
C LEU A 427 -5.05 26.63 10.41
N LYS A 428 -5.20 27.69 9.62
CA LYS A 428 -5.01 29.09 10.05
C LYS A 428 -6.27 29.66 10.70
N ASP A 429 -7.42 29.43 10.10
CA ASP A 429 -8.70 29.98 10.55
C ASP A 429 -9.24 29.23 11.78
N GLY A 430 -8.69 28.04 12.04
CA GLY A 430 -9.25 27.05 12.94
C GLY A 430 -10.08 26.07 12.10
N PRO A 431 -9.80 24.75 12.21
CA PRO A 431 -10.59 23.74 11.51
C PRO A 431 -12.02 23.70 12.08
N VAL A 432 -12.83 22.75 11.60
CA VAL A 432 -14.20 22.55 12.07
C VAL A 432 -14.29 22.58 13.61
N GLU A 433 -15.34 23.21 14.13
CA GLU A 433 -15.53 23.42 15.56
C GLU A 433 -15.33 22.11 16.36
N GLY A 434 -14.51 22.19 17.41
CA GLY A 434 -14.15 21.04 18.25
C GLY A 434 -12.90 20.27 17.82
N VAL A 435 -12.24 20.66 16.73
CA VAL A 435 -10.97 20.06 16.28
C VAL A 435 -9.80 20.95 16.69
N ALA A 436 -9.02 20.51 17.67
CA ALA A 436 -7.78 21.20 18.05
C ALA A 436 -6.60 20.59 17.30
N VAL A 437 -5.93 21.37 16.45
CA VAL A 437 -4.68 21.00 15.78
C VAL A 437 -3.57 21.91 16.31
N GLN A 438 -2.38 21.36 16.52
CA GLN A 438 -1.23 22.18 16.88
C GLN A 438 -0.82 23.02 15.68
N ASN A 439 -0.51 24.30 15.92
CA ASN A 439 -0.20 25.25 14.84
C ASN A 439 1.22 25.08 14.28
N ARG A 440 1.97 24.07 14.75
CA ARG A 440 3.34 23.76 14.35
C ARG A 440 3.55 22.25 14.28
N PHE A 441 4.31 21.81 13.29
CA PHE A 441 4.62 20.40 13.02
C PHE A 441 6.13 20.17 13.07
N ASP A 442 6.56 19.15 13.80
CA ASP A 442 7.95 18.71 13.84
C ASP A 442 8.37 18.03 12.54
N ARG A 443 7.42 17.46 11.80
CA ARG A 443 7.64 16.89 10.48
C ARG A 443 6.47 17.23 9.55
N ILE A 444 6.78 17.67 8.34
CA ILE A 444 5.80 17.86 7.28
C ILE A 444 6.26 17.03 6.08
N ASP A 445 5.53 15.97 5.77
CA ASP A 445 5.68 15.21 4.52
C ASP A 445 4.76 15.83 3.46
N VAL A 446 5.37 16.44 2.44
CA VAL A 446 4.67 17.05 1.31
C VAL A 446 4.57 16.09 0.11
N PHE A 447 5.10 14.87 0.23
CA PHE A 447 5.11 13.87 -0.83
C PHE A 447 5.51 14.47 -2.20
N ASN A 448 4.75 14.21 -3.27
CA ASN A 448 4.99 14.73 -4.61
C ASN A 448 4.26 16.05 -4.91
N VAL A 449 3.70 16.74 -3.91
CA VAL A 449 3.13 18.10 -4.07
C VAL A 449 4.21 19.05 -4.61
N VAL A 450 5.48 18.82 -4.25
CA VAL A 450 6.63 19.61 -4.76
C VAL A 450 6.84 19.51 -6.27
N ASP A 451 6.50 18.39 -6.91
CA ASP A 451 6.57 18.26 -8.37
C ASP A 451 5.47 19.10 -9.05
N ARG A 452 4.27 19.15 -8.46
CA ARG A 452 3.08 19.76 -9.08
C ARG A 452 2.96 21.25 -8.83
N GLU A 453 3.22 21.68 -7.59
CA GLU A 453 3.05 23.06 -7.15
C GLU A 453 4.35 23.87 -7.18
N GLY A 454 5.50 23.18 -7.30
CA GLY A 454 6.83 23.77 -7.27
C GLY A 454 7.34 24.05 -5.85
N LEU A 455 8.66 24.00 -5.69
CA LEU A 455 9.29 24.08 -4.38
C LEU A 455 9.07 25.42 -3.67
N GLU A 456 9.12 26.54 -4.41
CA GLU A 456 8.91 27.89 -3.85
C GLU A 456 7.55 28.02 -3.17
N LYS A 457 6.47 27.64 -3.86
CA LYS A 457 5.11 27.72 -3.35
C LYS A 457 4.96 26.87 -2.08
N VAL A 458 5.41 25.62 -2.13
CA VAL A 458 5.34 24.69 -1.01
C VAL A 458 6.10 25.24 0.21
N LEU A 459 7.34 25.68 0.04
CA LEU A 459 8.11 26.19 1.18
C LEU A 459 7.51 27.46 1.78
N ASN A 460 7.05 28.40 0.95
CA ASN A 460 6.41 29.63 1.44
C ASN A 460 5.13 29.36 2.24
N GLN A 461 4.37 28.33 1.86
CA GLN A 461 3.11 27.96 2.49
C GLN A 461 3.29 27.17 3.79
N TRP A 462 4.18 26.19 3.79
CA TRP A 462 4.25 25.19 4.87
C TRP A 462 5.34 25.47 5.90
N THR A 463 6.37 26.26 5.56
CA THR A 463 7.40 26.70 6.52
C THR A 463 6.85 27.45 7.73
N PRO A 464 5.84 28.35 7.58
CA PRO A 464 5.22 28.99 8.73
C PRO A 464 4.61 28.00 9.73
N LEU A 465 4.25 26.79 9.30
CA LEU A 465 3.71 25.73 10.15
C LEU A 465 4.80 24.73 10.60
N LEU A 466 6.05 24.86 10.18
CA LEU A 466 7.14 24.01 10.65
C LEU A 466 7.59 24.44 12.04
N SER A 467 7.76 23.49 12.96
CA SER A 467 8.31 23.72 14.31
C SER A 467 9.69 24.37 14.25
N GLU A 468 10.07 25.01 15.36
CA GLU A 468 11.42 25.52 15.55
C GLU A 468 12.37 24.39 15.98
N GLY A 469 13.66 24.58 15.73
CA GLY A 469 14.74 23.68 16.16
C GLY A 469 15.28 22.74 15.09
N ASP A 470 16.45 22.20 15.37
CA ASP A 470 17.27 21.52 14.37
C ASP A 470 16.63 20.25 13.80
N ASN A 471 15.74 19.58 14.55
CA ASN A 471 15.12 18.33 14.11
C ASN A 471 13.92 18.57 13.19
N ALA A 472 13.30 19.74 13.24
CA ALA A 472 12.12 20.04 12.42
C ALA A 472 12.46 19.99 10.93
N ALA A 473 11.67 19.26 10.13
CA ALA A 473 11.94 19.10 8.71
C ALA A 473 10.67 19.05 7.84
N ILE A 474 10.79 19.60 6.62
CA ILE A 474 9.91 19.33 5.49
C ILE A 474 10.59 18.27 4.61
N VAL A 475 9.85 17.20 4.30
CA VAL A 475 10.30 16.10 3.43
C VAL A 475 9.47 16.10 2.17
N GLY A 476 10.11 16.10 1.01
CA GLY A 476 9.43 16.02 -0.29
C GLY A 476 10.05 14.98 -1.21
N LEU A 477 9.23 14.39 -2.08
CA LEU A 477 9.62 13.43 -3.11
C LEU A 477 9.39 14.06 -4.48
N PHE A 478 10.48 14.29 -5.21
CA PHE A 478 10.44 14.56 -6.64
C PHE A 478 10.41 13.21 -7.38
N GLN A 479 9.21 12.79 -7.75
CA GLN A 479 8.93 11.57 -8.47
C GLN A 479 9.09 11.77 -9.99
N ASP A 480 8.56 12.88 -10.52
CA ASP A 480 8.42 13.07 -11.97
C ASP A 480 9.42 14.06 -12.58
N TRP A 481 10.25 14.72 -11.76
CA TRP A 481 11.20 15.76 -12.18
C TRP A 481 12.12 15.35 -13.34
N ALA A 482 12.56 14.09 -13.37
CA ALA A 482 13.58 13.62 -14.29
C ALA A 482 13.12 13.60 -15.75
N GLY A 483 11.81 13.45 -15.98
CA GLY A 483 11.19 13.57 -17.31
C GLY A 483 11.15 15.01 -17.83
N HIS A 484 11.22 16.00 -16.92
CA HIS A 484 11.05 17.41 -17.22
C HIS A 484 12.37 18.21 -17.27
N HIS A 485 13.51 17.57 -16.96
CA HIS A 485 14.81 18.25 -16.94
C HIS A 485 15.86 17.57 -17.84
N PRO A 486 16.67 18.36 -18.59
CA PRO A 486 17.82 17.82 -19.32
C PRO A 486 18.75 17.03 -18.41
N LYS A 487 19.25 15.89 -18.89
CA LYS A 487 20.10 14.97 -18.12
C LYS A 487 19.46 14.42 -16.83
N GLY A 488 18.15 14.57 -16.63
CA GLY A 488 17.42 13.99 -15.51
C GLY A 488 17.44 12.45 -15.52
N THR A 489 17.57 11.84 -16.71
CA THR A 489 17.74 10.40 -16.91
C THR A 489 18.95 10.09 -17.77
N ALA A 490 19.45 8.85 -17.71
CA ALA A 490 20.55 8.38 -18.55
C ALA A 490 20.24 8.58 -20.05
N ARG A 491 18.97 8.37 -20.42
CA ARG A 491 18.48 8.51 -21.80
C ARG A 491 18.54 9.97 -22.28
N THR A 492 18.17 10.93 -21.43
CA THR A 492 18.22 12.35 -21.82
C THR A 492 19.64 12.91 -21.78
N ALA A 493 20.53 12.34 -20.95
CA ALA A 493 21.94 12.74 -20.88
C ALA A 493 22.74 12.37 -22.13
N LYS A 494 22.44 11.22 -22.76
CA LYS A 494 23.09 10.70 -23.98
C LYS A 494 24.62 10.51 -23.81
N GLY A 495 25.30 10.11 -24.89
CA GLY A 495 26.76 10.06 -24.97
C GLY A 495 27.41 9.18 -23.89
N GLU A 496 28.47 9.70 -23.27
CA GLU A 496 29.24 8.97 -22.27
C GLU A 496 28.42 8.60 -21.02
N HIS A 497 27.52 9.49 -20.57
CA HIS A 497 26.65 9.22 -19.42
C HIS A 497 25.75 8.00 -19.67
N TYR A 498 25.14 7.93 -20.85
CA TYR A 498 24.33 6.79 -21.26
C TYR A 498 25.18 5.53 -21.32
N ASN A 499 26.35 5.59 -21.96
CA ASN A 499 27.24 4.44 -22.12
C ASN A 499 27.74 3.89 -20.77
N ASN A 500 28.08 4.78 -19.82
CA ASN A 500 28.53 4.39 -18.48
C ASN A 500 27.40 3.78 -17.65
N ALA A 501 26.20 4.37 -17.68
CA ALA A 501 25.03 3.82 -17.01
C ALA A 501 24.66 2.44 -17.59
N PHE A 502 24.66 2.32 -18.92
CA PHE A 502 24.43 1.07 -19.62
C PHE A 502 25.50 0.03 -19.24
N ALA A 503 26.79 0.38 -19.26
CA ALA A 503 27.87 -0.51 -18.89
C ALA A 503 27.74 -0.99 -17.43
N ARG A 504 27.37 -0.10 -16.50
CA ARG A 504 27.14 -0.47 -15.09
C ARG A 504 25.95 -1.41 -14.94
N VAL A 505 24.82 -1.12 -15.59
CA VAL A 505 23.64 -2.01 -15.53
C VAL A 505 23.96 -3.35 -16.18
N VAL A 506 24.69 -3.36 -17.30
CA VAL A 506 25.17 -4.60 -17.93
C VAL A 506 26.10 -5.35 -17.00
N ASP A 507 27.04 -4.70 -16.30
CA ASP A 507 27.94 -5.36 -15.34
C ASP A 507 27.16 -5.98 -14.17
N ILE A 508 26.21 -5.25 -13.59
CA ILE A 508 25.26 -5.77 -12.59
C ILE A 508 24.49 -6.98 -13.16
N MET A 509 24.06 -6.87 -14.41
CA MET A 509 23.34 -7.93 -15.12
C MET A 509 24.25 -9.05 -15.62
N GLN A 510 25.57 -8.92 -15.72
CA GLN A 510 26.47 -10.02 -16.11
C GLN A 510 26.43 -11.14 -15.05
N MET A 511 25.98 -10.83 -13.83
CA MET A 511 25.62 -11.80 -12.81
C MET A 511 24.27 -12.51 -13.05
N SER A 512 23.41 -11.97 -13.93
CA SER A 512 21.96 -12.24 -14.02
C SER A 512 21.40 -12.39 -15.45
N PHE A 513 22.25 -12.36 -16.47
CA PHE A 513 21.82 -12.30 -17.88
C PHE A 513 20.93 -13.51 -18.23
N GLY A 514 21.14 -14.62 -17.51
CA GLY A 514 20.19 -15.71 -17.34
C GLY A 514 19.61 -16.21 -18.66
N THR A 515 18.32 -16.52 -18.62
CA THR A 515 17.51 -16.96 -19.77
C THR A 515 16.68 -15.83 -20.37
N LEU A 516 16.89 -14.57 -19.94
CA LEU A 516 15.99 -13.45 -20.28
C LEU A 516 15.89 -13.23 -21.81
N PRO A 517 17.01 -13.15 -22.57
CA PRO A 517 16.92 -13.06 -24.03
C PRO A 517 16.29 -14.30 -24.68
N GLU A 518 16.46 -15.48 -24.10
CA GLU A 518 15.84 -16.72 -24.59
C GLU A 518 14.31 -16.66 -24.45
N ILE A 519 13.82 -16.13 -23.33
CA ILE A 519 12.39 -15.96 -23.02
C ILE A 519 11.78 -14.84 -23.86
N MET A 520 12.32 -13.61 -23.81
CA MET A 520 11.63 -12.43 -24.35
C MET A 520 12.14 -11.93 -25.71
N GLY A 521 13.35 -12.33 -26.10
CA GLY A 521 14.01 -11.94 -27.34
C GLY A 521 15.07 -10.88 -27.07
N VAL A 522 16.09 -10.79 -27.92
CA VAL A 522 17.23 -9.87 -27.71
C VAL A 522 16.78 -8.42 -27.64
N ASP A 523 15.87 -7.99 -28.54
CA ASP A 523 15.37 -6.62 -28.57
C ASP A 523 14.63 -6.26 -27.27
N ALA A 524 13.67 -7.10 -26.87
CA ALA A 524 12.90 -6.91 -25.64
C ALA A 524 13.77 -7.03 -24.36
N ALA A 525 14.79 -7.89 -24.35
CA ALA A 525 15.73 -7.97 -23.25
C ALA A 525 16.60 -6.71 -23.14
N GLY A 526 17.00 -6.12 -24.27
CA GLY A 526 17.62 -4.80 -24.32
C GLY A 526 16.72 -3.71 -23.74
N ASP A 527 15.41 -3.78 -24.00
CA ASP A 527 14.45 -2.83 -23.45
C ASP A 527 14.35 -2.91 -21.90
N VAL A 528 14.50 -4.09 -21.29
CA VAL A 528 14.59 -4.21 -19.81
C VAL A 528 15.80 -3.47 -19.26
N ILE A 529 16.98 -3.65 -19.88
CA ILE A 529 18.20 -2.91 -19.49
C ILE A 529 17.93 -1.42 -19.56
N THR A 530 17.33 -0.97 -20.67
CA THR A 530 17.12 0.45 -20.91
C THR A 530 16.08 1.08 -19.96
N ARG A 531 15.13 0.31 -19.40
CA ARG A 531 14.17 0.78 -18.39
C ARG A 531 14.78 0.99 -17.00
N HIS A 532 15.84 0.26 -16.68
CA HIS A 532 16.52 0.37 -15.38
C HIS A 532 17.88 1.08 -15.47
N LEU A 533 18.15 1.83 -16.54
CA LEU A 533 19.39 2.59 -16.70
C LEU A 533 19.65 3.55 -15.55
N ASP A 534 18.59 4.14 -15.00
CA ASP A 534 18.71 5.16 -13.97
C ASP A 534 19.18 4.58 -12.61
N LEU A 535 19.09 3.26 -12.43
CA LEU A 535 19.76 2.55 -11.33
C LEU A 535 21.28 2.71 -11.41
N GLY A 536 21.83 2.82 -12.62
CA GLY A 536 23.25 3.00 -12.93
C GLY A 536 23.69 4.41 -13.24
N TYR A 537 22.78 5.39 -13.19
CA TYR A 537 23.05 6.75 -13.60
C TYR A 537 22.99 7.72 -12.43
N ASN A 538 24.05 8.51 -12.28
CA ASN A 538 24.09 9.59 -11.31
C ASN A 538 23.51 10.88 -11.91
N ASN A 539 22.26 11.19 -11.55
CA ASN A 539 21.56 12.43 -11.90
C ASN A 539 21.61 13.51 -10.79
N ASP A 540 22.58 13.44 -9.86
CA ASP A 540 22.73 14.42 -8.77
C ASP A 540 22.98 15.86 -9.25
N GLU A 541 23.94 16.06 -10.17
CA GLU A 541 24.24 17.38 -10.74
C GLU A 541 23.01 17.96 -11.46
N ALA A 542 22.34 17.15 -12.28
CA ALA A 542 21.13 17.56 -12.98
C ALA A 542 19.98 17.89 -12.03
N PHE A 543 19.86 17.16 -10.92
CA PHE A 543 18.86 17.44 -9.89
C PHE A 543 19.16 18.75 -9.16
N HIS A 544 20.42 18.99 -8.83
CA HIS A 544 20.83 20.26 -8.24
C HIS A 544 20.55 21.44 -9.17
N GLU A 545 20.89 21.34 -10.46
CA GLU A 545 20.53 22.35 -11.47
C GLU A 545 19.02 22.57 -11.56
N PHE A 546 18.23 21.49 -11.50
CA PHE A 546 16.77 21.55 -11.51
C PHE A 546 16.23 22.32 -10.31
N LEU A 547 16.74 22.06 -9.10
CA LEU A 547 16.34 22.79 -7.90
C LEU A 547 16.75 24.28 -7.97
N MET A 548 17.96 24.58 -8.47
CA MET A 548 18.43 25.95 -8.63
C MET A 548 17.56 26.77 -9.60
N LYS A 549 17.02 26.15 -10.64
CA LYS A 549 16.05 26.78 -11.57
C LYS A 549 14.70 27.10 -10.91
N GLN A 550 14.38 26.45 -9.79
CA GLN A 550 13.20 26.75 -8.98
C GLN A 550 13.49 27.78 -7.88
N GLU A 551 14.51 28.63 -8.09
CA GLU A 551 14.91 29.70 -7.16
C GLU A 551 15.26 29.22 -5.74
N LEU A 552 15.75 27.98 -5.61
CA LEU A 552 16.02 27.33 -4.31
C LEU A 552 16.77 28.24 -3.32
N GLU A 553 17.90 28.84 -3.71
CA GLU A 553 18.72 29.67 -2.80
C GLU A 553 17.96 30.88 -2.28
N LYS A 554 17.18 31.53 -3.14
CA LYS A 554 16.36 32.69 -2.76
C LYS A 554 15.31 32.26 -1.75
N VAL A 555 14.57 31.19 -2.04
CA VAL A 555 13.50 30.69 -1.17
C VAL A 555 14.04 30.24 0.18
N LEU A 556 15.15 29.48 0.19
CA LEU A 556 15.80 29.06 1.43
C LEU A 556 16.29 30.27 2.25
N GLY A 557 16.90 31.26 1.60
CA GLY A 557 17.38 32.48 2.25
C GLY A 557 16.25 33.32 2.86
N GLU A 558 15.18 33.55 2.10
CA GLU A 558 14.01 34.33 2.53
C GLU A 558 13.26 33.64 3.69
N ALA A 559 13.11 32.31 3.62
CA ALA A 559 12.40 31.52 4.64
C ALA A 559 13.29 31.07 5.82
N ARG A 560 14.59 31.41 5.82
CA ARG A 560 15.60 30.94 6.79
C ARG A 560 15.62 29.41 6.93
N LEU A 561 15.74 28.75 5.79
CA LEU A 561 15.79 27.30 5.67
C LEU A 561 17.15 26.84 5.13
N VAL A 562 17.40 25.54 5.25
CA VAL A 562 18.55 24.87 4.66
C VAL A 562 18.12 23.55 4.05
N LEU A 563 18.53 23.30 2.81
CA LEU A 563 18.50 21.96 2.23
C LEU A 563 19.58 21.12 2.91
N ARG A 564 19.20 20.07 3.62
CA ARG A 564 20.16 19.24 4.35
C ARG A 564 20.95 18.40 3.35
N GLY A 565 22.27 18.57 3.31
CA GLY A 565 23.13 17.68 2.50
C GLY A 565 23.24 16.27 3.09
N ALA A 566 23.16 16.15 4.41
CA ALA A 566 23.10 14.88 5.13
C ALA A 566 21.69 14.68 5.67
N HIS A 567 20.93 13.79 5.02
CA HIS A 567 19.57 13.48 5.43
C HIS A 567 19.52 12.64 6.71
N ARG A 568 18.42 12.77 7.44
CA ARG A 568 18.14 12.05 8.69
C ARG A 568 16.79 11.37 8.72
N ILE A 569 15.91 11.61 7.75
CA ILE A 569 14.56 11.01 7.68
C ILE A 569 14.42 10.12 6.44
N VAL A 570 14.87 10.61 5.28
CA VAL A 570 14.77 9.90 3.99
C VAL A 570 16.13 9.83 3.29
N PRO A 571 16.45 8.77 2.52
CA PRO A 571 17.67 8.79 1.71
C PRO A 571 17.56 9.82 0.59
N ASN A 572 18.69 10.32 0.07
CA ASN A 572 18.68 11.22 -1.09
C ASN A 572 18.01 10.58 -2.34
N ARG A 573 18.08 9.26 -2.46
CA ARG A 573 17.50 8.45 -3.54
C ARG A 573 16.89 7.18 -2.97
N ILE A 574 15.83 6.66 -3.57
CA ILE A 574 15.30 5.36 -3.18
C ILE A 574 16.36 4.26 -3.40
N GLY A 575 16.49 3.34 -2.45
CA GLY A 575 17.41 2.20 -2.54
C GLY A 575 18.85 2.47 -2.11
N VAL A 576 19.18 3.68 -1.62
CA VAL A 576 20.47 3.96 -0.96
C VAL A 576 20.32 4.11 0.55
N ASN A 577 21.43 4.01 1.29
CA ASN A 577 21.45 4.27 2.72
C ASN A 577 21.11 5.74 3.01
N ILE A 578 20.40 6.01 4.10
CA ILE A 578 20.02 7.37 4.51
C ILE A 578 21.21 8.32 4.67
N LYS A 579 22.37 7.80 5.09
CA LYS A 579 23.62 8.57 5.29
C LYS A 579 24.50 8.64 4.03
N ALA A 580 24.05 8.06 2.92
CA ALA A 580 24.80 8.08 1.68
C ALA A 580 24.78 9.50 1.06
N PRO A 581 25.87 9.92 0.39
CA PRO A 581 25.89 11.19 -0.34
C PRO A 581 24.83 11.19 -1.46
N SER A 582 24.42 12.36 -1.90
CA SER A 582 23.38 12.54 -2.94
C SER A 582 23.73 11.91 -4.30
N SER A 583 25.03 11.78 -4.58
CA SER A 583 25.60 11.10 -5.75
C SER A 583 25.63 9.57 -5.66
N ALA A 584 25.27 8.99 -4.51
CA ALA A 584 25.28 7.54 -4.33
C ALA A 584 24.26 6.84 -5.22
N LEU A 585 24.62 5.64 -5.68
CA LEU A 585 23.76 4.78 -6.49
C LEU A 585 23.34 3.55 -5.66
N PRO A 586 22.16 2.97 -5.93
CA PRO A 586 21.73 1.72 -5.29
C PRO A 586 22.75 0.61 -5.49
N GLU A 587 23.00 -0.15 -4.42
CA GLU A 587 23.89 -1.31 -4.45
C GLU A 587 23.12 -2.55 -4.88
N VAL A 588 23.62 -3.24 -5.92
CA VAL A 588 23.02 -4.47 -6.45
C VAL A 588 24.10 -5.56 -6.50
N PRO A 589 24.46 -6.15 -5.35
CA PRO A 589 25.63 -7.02 -5.25
C PRO A 589 25.41 -8.45 -5.74
N THR A 590 24.17 -8.84 -6.06
CA THR A 590 23.83 -10.21 -6.49
C THR A 590 22.69 -10.21 -7.50
N GLU A 591 22.60 -11.30 -8.27
CA GLU A 591 21.47 -11.56 -9.17
C GLU A 591 20.12 -11.56 -8.45
N GLU A 592 20.07 -12.10 -7.24
CA GLU A 592 18.84 -12.13 -6.47
C GLU A 592 18.39 -10.72 -6.05
N VAL A 593 19.33 -9.83 -5.74
CA VAL A 593 19.01 -8.42 -5.43
C VAL A 593 18.56 -7.70 -6.69
N TRP A 594 19.22 -7.90 -7.83
CA TRP A 594 18.77 -7.34 -9.12
C TRP A 594 17.34 -7.79 -9.43
N TYR A 595 17.09 -9.10 -9.37
CA TYR A 595 15.81 -9.72 -9.64
C TYR A 595 14.70 -9.07 -8.81
N ARG A 596 14.91 -8.95 -7.49
CA ARG A 596 13.91 -8.38 -6.57
C ARG A 596 13.70 -6.88 -6.78
N SER A 597 14.78 -6.13 -6.95
CA SER A 597 14.72 -4.69 -7.13
C SER A 597 14.08 -4.28 -8.45
N THR A 598 14.05 -5.13 -9.48
CA THR A 598 13.53 -4.77 -10.81
C THR A 598 12.16 -5.36 -11.13
N ASN A 599 11.75 -6.45 -10.46
CA ASN A 599 10.51 -7.16 -10.80
C ASN A 599 9.36 -7.00 -9.78
N PHE A 600 9.62 -6.41 -8.61
CA PHE A 600 8.60 -6.19 -7.56
C PHE A 600 8.58 -4.73 -7.11
N THR A 601 8.78 -3.80 -8.05
CA THR A 601 8.74 -2.36 -7.80
C THR A 601 8.16 -1.62 -9.00
N SER A 602 7.62 -0.43 -8.77
CA SER A 602 7.24 0.55 -9.79
C SER A 602 8.24 1.72 -9.89
N ILE A 603 9.35 1.68 -9.15
CA ILE A 603 10.34 2.76 -9.09
C ILE A 603 11.13 2.87 -10.39
N SER A 604 11.27 4.10 -10.91
CA SER A 604 12.05 4.44 -12.10
C SER A 604 13.56 4.55 -11.82
N TRP A 605 13.94 4.72 -10.56
CA TRP A 605 15.29 4.97 -10.04
C TRP A 605 15.78 6.41 -10.22
N ALA A 606 14.97 7.27 -10.83
CA ALA A 606 15.27 8.68 -11.02
C ALA A 606 14.73 9.56 -9.88
N GLU A 607 13.84 9.03 -9.04
CA GLU A 607 13.20 9.73 -7.94
C GLU A 607 14.23 10.32 -6.96
N ARG A 608 13.88 11.46 -6.38
CA ARG A 608 14.73 12.19 -5.44
C ARG A 608 13.97 12.69 -4.25
N TYR A 609 14.53 12.50 -3.07
CA TYR A 609 14.03 13.18 -1.88
C TYR A 609 14.78 14.46 -1.62
N VAL A 610 14.09 15.42 -1.01
CA VAL A 610 14.69 16.57 -0.35
C VAL A 610 14.31 16.56 1.13
N GLU A 611 15.24 16.96 1.98
CA GLU A 611 15.01 17.17 3.40
C GLU A 611 15.41 18.59 3.77
N ILE A 612 14.43 19.42 4.11
CA ILE A 612 14.61 20.86 4.32
C ILE A 612 14.38 21.17 5.80
N GLY A 613 15.39 21.71 6.47
CA GLY A 613 15.33 22.12 7.87
C GLY A 613 15.38 23.62 8.05
N ARG A 614 15.19 24.07 9.29
CA ARG A 614 15.47 25.46 9.69
C ARG A 614 16.99 25.73 9.61
N LEU A 615 17.35 26.93 9.17
CA LEU A 615 18.72 27.43 9.30
C LEU A 615 18.95 27.81 10.77
N SER A 616 19.87 27.11 11.42
CA SER A 616 20.25 27.29 12.84
C SER A 616 20.89 28.64 13.13
#